data_AF-A0A5N6IWX4-F1
#
_entry.id   AF-A0A5N6IWX4-F1
#
_cell.length_a   1.000
_cell.length_b   1.000
_cell.length_c   1.000
_cell.angle_alpha   90.00
_cell.angle_beta   90.00
_cell.angle_gamma   90.00
#
_symmetry.space_group_name_H-M   'P 1'
#
loop_
_entity.id
_entity.type
_entity.pdbx_description
1 polymer ?
#
loop_
_entity_poly.entity_id
_entity_poly.type
_entity_poly.pdbx_seq_one_letter_code
_entity_poly.pdbx_strand_id
1 'polypeptide(L)'
;MDLQRAWLGGHLSQDQKIRLVREIAGYIDQLRSLEPPQKEIVGSASLEAGLDYRIGFFPFGPFYGHEEFIASFGKVSLWRTPLKYLAKRLPTAIPKLFCPRRSLPAKYHHR
;
A
#
# COMPACT_ATOMS: atom_id res chain seq x y z
N MET A 1 -3.58 31.12 -12.22
CA MET A 1 -3.08 29.85 -12.79
C MET A 1 -2.88 28.91 -11.61
N ASP A 2 -3.49 27.72 -11.61
CA ASP A 2 -3.35 26.77 -10.50
C ASP A 2 -2.12 25.86 -10.69
N LEU A 3 -1.67 25.19 -9.62
CA LEU A 3 -0.46 24.36 -9.65
C LEU A 3 -0.60 23.18 -10.63
N GLN A 4 -1.79 22.59 -10.76
CA GLN A 4 -2.04 21.46 -11.65
C GLN A 4 -1.85 21.86 -13.11
N ARG A 5 -2.45 22.98 -13.52
CA ARG A 5 -2.30 23.56 -14.85
C ARG A 5 -0.85 23.98 -15.09
N ALA A 6 -0.17 24.58 -14.11
CA ALA A 6 1.23 24.99 -14.25
C ALA A 6 2.17 23.79 -14.45
N TRP A 7 1.93 22.69 -13.74
CA TRP A 7 2.69 21.46 -13.82
C TRP A 7 2.53 20.75 -15.16
N LEU A 8 1.28 20.60 -15.63
CA LEU A 8 0.95 19.93 -16.90
C LEU A 8 1.26 20.79 -18.13
N GLY A 9 1.05 22.11 -18.03
CA GLY A 9 1.22 23.05 -19.14
C GLY A 9 2.67 23.46 -19.43
N GLY A 10 3.66 22.85 -18.76
CA GLY A 10 5.08 23.16 -18.99
C GLY A 10 5.52 24.54 -18.50
N HIS A 11 4.71 25.18 -17.64
CA HIS A 11 4.99 26.53 -17.12
C HIS A 11 6.01 26.55 -15.97
N LEU A 12 6.45 25.38 -15.51
CA LEU A 12 7.46 25.23 -14.47
C LEU A 12 8.78 24.78 -15.08
N SER A 13 9.85 25.52 -14.78
CA SER A 13 11.20 25.10 -15.09
C SER A 13 11.55 23.81 -14.33
N GLN A 14 12.58 23.11 -14.80
CA GLN A 14 13.03 21.88 -14.14
C GLN A 14 13.47 22.14 -12.69
N ASP A 15 14.16 23.25 -12.44
CA ASP A 15 14.58 23.64 -11.08
C ASP A 15 13.39 23.94 -10.16
N GLN A 16 12.34 24.56 -10.69
CA GLN A 16 11.10 24.80 -9.93
C GLN A 16 10.41 23.48 -9.57
N LYS A 17 10.35 22.52 -10.49
CA LYS A 17 9.81 21.18 -10.23
C LYS A 17 10.61 20.46 -9.15
N ILE A 18 11.94 20.48 -9.24
CA ILE A 18 12.82 19.88 -8.24
C ILE A 18 12.59 20.51 -6.87
N ARG A 19 12.49 21.84 -6.80
CA ARG A 19 12.24 22.56 -5.54
C ARG A 19 10.90 22.15 -4.92
N LEU A 20 9.83 22.10 -5.71
CA LEU A 20 8.50 21.69 -5.24
C LEU A 20 8.51 20.24 -4.71
N VAL A 21 9.14 19.32 -5.44
CA VAL A 21 9.24 17.92 -5.00
C VAL A 21 10.04 17.80 -3.70
N ARG A 22 11.13 18.57 -3.55
CA ARG A 22 11.90 18.62 -2.30
C ARG A 22 11.08 19.16 -1.13
N GLU A 23 10.27 20.18 -1.36
CA GLU A 23 9.39 20.74 -0.33
C GLU A 23 8.34 19.71 0.13
N ILE A 24 7.69 19.03 -0.83
CA ILE A 24 6.75 17.95 -0.54
C ILE A 24 7.43 16.81 0.24
N ALA A 25 8.66 16.44 -0.15
CA ALA A 25 9.42 15.43 0.58
C ALA A 25 9.68 15.86 2.04
N GLY A 26 10.05 17.13 2.24
CA GLY A 26 10.22 17.71 3.58
C GLY A 26 8.95 17.62 4.44
N TYR A 27 7.78 17.91 3.88
CA TYR A 27 6.50 17.75 4.61
C TYR A 27 6.19 16.27 4.91
N ILE A 28 6.47 15.36 3.98
CA ILE A 28 6.30 13.91 4.22
C ILE A 28 7.20 13.44 5.37
N ASP A 29 8.44 13.91 5.42
CA ASP A 29 9.37 13.56 6.48
C ASP A 29 8.92 14.11 7.85
N GLN A 30 8.37 15.33 7.88
CA GLN A 30 7.73 15.88 9.08
C GLN A 30 6.53 15.03 9.53
N LEU A 31 5.69 14.56 8.61
CA LEU A 31 4.55 13.70 8.95
C LEU A 31 5.00 12.34 9.49
N ARG A 32 6.10 11.80 8.97
CA ARG A 32 6.68 10.52 9.42
C ARG A 32 7.40 10.61 10.76
N SER A 33 7.84 11.80 11.17
CA SER A 33 8.47 12.00 12.48
C SER A 33 7.46 12.13 13.62
N LEU A 34 6.17 12.33 13.31
CA LEU A 34 5.11 12.34 14.31
C LEU A 34 4.95 10.95 14.94
N GLU A 35 4.74 10.93 16.24
CA GLU A 35 4.37 9.69 16.91
C GLU A 35 2.99 9.22 16.42
N PRO A 36 2.86 7.95 15.99
CA PRO A 36 1.58 7.43 15.56
C PRO A 36 0.59 7.42 16.74
N PRO A 37 -0.69 7.77 16.54
CA PRO A 37 -1.70 7.79 17.61
C PRO A 37 -1.84 6.46 18.35
N GLN A 38 -1.60 5.36 17.63
CA GLN A 38 -1.53 4.02 18.16
C GLN A 38 -0.46 3.24 17.40
N LYS A 39 0.35 2.46 18.14
CA LYS A 39 1.37 1.61 17.53
C LYS A 39 0.71 0.54 16.64
N GLU A 40 1.29 0.30 15.46
CA GLU A 40 0.90 -0.76 14.51
C GLU A 40 -0.50 -0.63 13.86
N ILE A 41 -1.24 0.44 14.15
CA ILE A 41 -2.52 0.69 13.47
C ILE A 41 -2.28 1.11 12.03
N VAL A 42 -3.06 0.55 11.11
CA VAL A 42 -3.12 0.96 9.71
C VAL A 42 -4.55 1.36 9.42
N GLY A 43 -4.81 2.66 9.29
CA GLY A 43 -6.17 3.18 9.13
C GLY A 43 -6.19 4.59 8.58
N SER A 44 -7.40 5.11 8.38
CA SER A 44 -7.63 6.51 8.07
C SER A 44 -7.25 7.41 9.25
N ALA A 45 -7.11 8.73 9.02
CA ALA A 45 -6.83 9.68 10.08
C ALA A 45 -7.95 9.75 11.15
N SER A 46 -9.20 9.43 10.80
CA SER A 46 -10.32 9.34 11.74
C SER A 46 -10.39 7.99 12.46
N LEU A 47 -9.51 7.03 12.12
CA LEU A 47 -9.56 5.64 12.57
C LEU A 47 -10.87 4.92 12.18
N GLU A 48 -11.63 5.47 11.24
CA GLU A 48 -12.82 4.83 10.68
C GLU A 48 -12.48 4.03 9.44
N ALA A 49 -13.32 3.04 9.15
CA ALA A 49 -13.22 2.24 7.94
C ALA A 49 -13.43 3.12 6.70
N GLY A 50 -12.47 3.11 5.78
CA GLY A 50 -12.52 3.93 4.57
C GLY A 50 -13.09 3.17 3.37
N LEU A 51 -13.96 3.80 2.58
CA LEU A 51 -14.43 3.21 1.33
C LEU A 51 -13.55 3.68 0.16
N ASP A 52 -12.71 2.78 -0.36
CA ASP A 52 -11.90 3.02 -1.56
C ASP A 52 -12.27 2.04 -2.68
N TYR A 53 -13.04 2.53 -3.65
CA TYR A 53 -13.52 1.73 -4.79
C TYR A 53 -12.41 1.17 -5.69
N ARG A 54 -11.16 1.64 -5.57
CA ARG A 54 -10.01 1.04 -6.27
C ARG A 54 -9.60 -0.29 -5.64
N ILE A 55 -9.91 -0.47 -4.36
CA ILE A 55 -9.59 -1.65 -3.56
C ILE A 55 -10.77 -2.62 -3.54
N GLY A 56 -12.01 -2.12 -3.44
CA GLY A 56 -13.22 -2.93 -3.52
C GLY A 56 -14.49 -2.17 -3.11
N PHE A 57 -15.60 -2.88 -2.99
CA PHE A 57 -16.91 -2.31 -2.62
C PHE A 57 -17.20 -2.35 -1.11
N PHE A 58 -16.23 -2.76 -0.29
CA PHE A 58 -16.37 -2.90 1.15
C PHE A 58 -15.47 -1.90 1.89
N PRO A 59 -15.87 -1.47 3.10
CA PRO A 59 -15.01 -0.65 3.95
C PRO A 59 -13.67 -1.34 4.22
N PHE A 60 -12.59 -0.59 4.13
CA PHE A 60 -11.21 -1.05 4.26
C PHE A 60 -10.56 -0.44 5.51
N GLY A 61 -10.04 -1.30 6.38
CA GLY A 61 -9.51 -0.91 7.69
C GLY A 61 -10.60 -0.43 8.68
N PRO A 62 -10.21 0.17 9.82
CA PRO A 62 -8.84 0.20 10.35
C PRO A 62 -8.34 -1.21 10.67
N PHE A 63 -7.03 -1.41 10.59
CA PHE A 63 -6.37 -2.65 10.96
C PHE A 63 -5.53 -2.40 12.21
N TYR A 64 -5.67 -3.24 13.23
CA TYR A 64 -5.00 -3.04 14.53
C TYR A 64 -3.65 -3.78 14.62
N GLY A 65 -3.11 -4.18 13.47
CA GLY A 65 -1.80 -4.77 13.34
C GLY A 65 -1.40 -4.96 11.88
N HIS A 66 -0.09 -4.93 11.63
CA HIS A 66 0.45 -5.12 10.28
C HIS A 66 0.08 -6.48 9.67
N GLU A 67 0.00 -7.54 10.49
CA GLU A 67 -0.39 -8.88 10.02
C GLU A 67 -1.82 -8.91 9.46
N GLU A 68 -2.75 -8.21 10.11
CA GLU A 68 -4.14 -8.10 9.67
C GLU A 68 -4.24 -7.34 8.34
N PHE A 69 -3.50 -6.23 8.24
CA PHE A 69 -3.38 -5.44 7.02
C PHE A 69 -2.78 -6.25 5.87
N ILE A 70 -1.68 -6.96 6.09
CA ILE A 70 -1.01 -7.80 5.08
C ILE A 70 -1.94 -8.94 4.63
N ALA A 71 -2.60 -9.62 5.57
CA ALA A 71 -3.58 -10.67 5.27
C ALA A 71 -4.77 -10.16 4.45
N SER A 72 -5.15 -8.89 4.62
CA SER A 72 -6.23 -8.26 3.85
C SER A 72 -5.93 -8.27 2.34
N PHE A 73 -4.69 -8.06 1.90
CA PHE A 73 -4.32 -8.11 0.47
C PHE A 73 -4.39 -9.50 -0.12
N GLY A 74 -4.13 -10.54 0.69
CA GLY A 74 -4.39 -11.92 0.30
C GLY A 74 -5.88 -12.16 0.00
N LYS A 75 -6.76 -11.54 0.79
CA LYS A 75 -8.22 -11.55 0.57
C LYS A 75 -8.66 -10.63 -0.59
N VAL A 76 -8.01 -9.48 -0.83
CA VAL A 76 -8.25 -8.57 -1.99
C VAL A 76 -8.21 -9.32 -3.32
N SER A 77 -7.37 -10.35 -3.45
CA SER A 77 -7.34 -11.21 -4.64
C SER A 77 -8.62 -12.04 -4.85
N LEU A 78 -9.32 -12.43 -3.78
CA LEU A 78 -10.60 -13.17 -3.83
C LEU A 78 -11.78 -12.24 -4.16
N TRP A 79 -11.77 -10.99 -3.69
CA TRP A 79 -12.85 -10.02 -3.95
C TRP A 79 -12.84 -9.45 -5.38
N ARG A 80 -11.71 -9.54 -6.09
CA ARG A 80 -11.63 -9.23 -7.53
C ARG A 80 -12.19 -10.33 -8.43
N THR A 81 -12.57 -11.48 -7.87
CA THR A 81 -13.25 -12.53 -8.62
C THR A 81 -14.75 -12.21 -8.69
N PRO A 82 -15.34 -12.07 -9.88
CA PRO A 82 -16.79 -11.94 -10.01
C PRO A 82 -17.52 -13.11 -9.31
N LEU A 83 -18.63 -12.83 -8.61
CA LEU A 83 -19.45 -13.81 -7.87
C LEU A 83 -19.75 -15.11 -8.65
N LYS A 84 -19.88 -15.01 -9.98
CA LYS A 84 -20.07 -16.16 -10.89
C LYS A 84 -18.90 -17.17 -10.91
N TYR A 85 -17.75 -16.85 -10.33
CA TYR A 85 -16.58 -17.73 -10.22
C TYR A 85 -16.28 -18.17 -8.78
N LEU A 86 -16.96 -17.62 -7.76
CA LEU A 86 -16.77 -17.97 -6.34
C LEU A 86 -17.31 -19.38 -6.02
N ALA A 87 -18.40 -19.81 -6.66
CA ALA A 87 -18.98 -21.15 -6.46
C ALA A 87 -18.10 -22.32 -6.93
N LYS A 88 -17.03 -22.07 -7.69
CA LYS A 88 -16.12 -23.12 -8.20
C LYS A 88 -14.83 -23.30 -7.39
N ARG A 89 -14.64 -22.52 -6.32
CA ARG A 89 -13.43 -22.57 -5.48
C ARG A 89 -13.80 -22.48 -4.01
N LEU A 90 -14.48 -23.50 -3.50
CA LEU A 90 -14.25 -23.94 -2.13
C LEU A 90 -13.04 -24.87 -2.16
N PRO A 91 -11.85 -24.48 -1.67
CA PRO A 91 -10.86 -25.46 -1.30
C PRO A 91 -11.28 -26.03 0.05
N THR A 92 -11.75 -27.27 0.03
CA THR A 92 -11.50 -28.18 1.14
C THR A 92 -10.00 -28.11 1.46
N ALA A 93 -9.69 -27.82 2.73
CA ALA A 93 -8.37 -27.76 3.33
C ALA A 93 -7.45 -26.59 2.91
N ILE A 94 -7.13 -25.74 3.88
CA ILE A 94 -5.97 -24.85 3.87
C ILE A 94 -4.72 -25.75 3.97
N PRO A 95 -3.85 -25.85 2.96
CA PRO A 95 -2.55 -26.46 3.17
C PRO A 95 -1.70 -25.43 3.92
N LYS A 96 -1.13 -25.85 5.06
CA LYS A 96 -0.02 -25.16 5.73
C LYS A 96 1.13 -25.00 4.72
N LEU A 97 1.20 -23.87 4.03
CA LEU A 97 2.37 -23.51 3.23
C LEU A 97 3.44 -22.97 4.17
N PHE A 98 4.14 -23.93 4.76
CA PHE A 98 5.51 -23.82 5.22
C PHE A 98 6.33 -23.05 4.18
N CYS A 99 6.98 -21.96 4.58
CA CYS A 99 7.93 -21.25 3.73
C CYS A 99 9.33 -21.82 4.02
N PRO A 100 9.95 -22.62 3.13
CA PRO A 100 11.35 -22.97 3.31
C PRO A 100 12.21 -21.77 2.91
N ARG A 101 13.16 -21.40 3.79
CA ARG A 101 14.26 -20.46 3.49
C ARG A 101 14.82 -20.76 2.11
N ARG A 102 14.76 -19.80 1.19
CA ARG A 102 15.63 -19.83 0.00
C ARG A 102 17.05 -19.53 0.47
N SER A 103 17.91 -20.54 0.47
CA SER A 103 19.35 -20.36 0.43
C SER A 103 19.72 -19.53 -0.81
N LEU A 104 20.42 -18.41 -0.58
CA LEU A 104 21.01 -17.58 -1.64
C LEU A 104 22.02 -18.40 -2.46
N PRO A 105 22.08 -18.27 -3.80
CA PRO A 105 23.17 -18.84 -4.57
C PRO A 105 24.47 -18.05 -4.36
N ALA A 106 25.50 -18.73 -3.88
CA ALA A 106 26.85 -18.21 -3.77
C ALA A 106 27.52 -18.11 -5.14
N LYS A 107 27.52 -16.93 -5.77
CA LYS A 107 28.43 -16.60 -6.87
C LYS A 107 28.75 -15.11 -6.92
N TYR A 108 29.68 -14.66 -6.07
CA TYR A 108 30.59 -13.55 -6.37
C TYR A 108 31.86 -13.77 -5.54
N HIS A 109 32.86 -14.45 -6.14
CA HIS A 109 34.23 -14.35 -5.68
C HIS A 109 35.04 -13.64 -6.76
N HIS A 110 35.61 -12.52 -6.35
CA HIS A 110 36.65 -11.78 -7.04
C HIS A 110 37.79 -12.67 -7.52
N ARG A 111 38.18 -12.47 -8.79
CA ARG A 111 39.57 -12.23 -9.18
C ARG A 111 39.60 -11.40 -10.45
#